data_AF-X1BEZ2-F1
#
_entry.id   AF-X1BEZ2-F1
#
_cell.length_a   1.000
_cell.length_b   1.000
_cell.length_c   1.000
_cell.angle_alpha   90.00
_cell.angle_beta   90.00
_cell.angle_gamma   90.00
#
_symmetry.space_group_name_H-M   'P 1'
#
loop_
_entity.id
_entity.type
_entity.pdbx_description
1 polymer ?
#
loop_
_entity_poly.entity_id
_entity_poly.type
_entity_poly.pdbx_seq_one_letter_code
_entity_poly.pdbx_strand_id
1 'polypeptide(L)' 'MDEDTAKKLAKEYLAGQIQLMLHEEMPSGVNIYNFNLADEYLFSYKFATPTMMGGSNYISVSRITGKVRGRGFLGE' A
#
# COMPACT_ATOMS: atom_id res chain seq x y z
N MET A 1 -31.95 1.61 1.33
CA MET A 1 -30.51 1.28 1.43
C MET A 1 -30.14 1.42 2.88
N ASP A 2 -29.72 0.33 3.52
CA ASP A 2 -29.23 0.35 4.91
C ASP A 2 -27.79 0.89 5.01
N GLU A 3 -27.38 1.16 6.25
CA GLU A 3 -26.07 1.73 6.56
C GLU A 3 -24.90 0.82 6.10
N ASP A 4 -25.05 -0.49 6.20
CA ASP A 4 -24.01 -1.45 5.82
C ASP A 4 -23.78 -1.46 4.31
N THR A 5 -24.86 -1.41 3.54
CA THR A 5 -24.82 -1.26 2.09
C THR A 5 -24.16 0.06 1.69
N ALA A 6 -24.50 1.16 2.37
CA ALA A 6 -23.87 2.46 2.13
C ALA A 6 -22.36 2.44 2.44
N LYS A 7 -21.97 1.83 3.57
CA LYS A 7 -20.55 1.65 3.96
C LYS A 7 -19.78 0.81 2.96
N LYS A 8 -20.39 -0.26 2.44
CA LYS A 8 -19.76 -1.11 1.40
C LYS A 8 -19.46 -0.29 0.15
N LEU A 9 -20.45 0.43 -0.38
CA LEU A 9 -20.29 1.27 -1.57
C LEU A 9 -19.24 2.37 -1.35
N ALA A 10 -19.24 3.01 -0.19
CA ALA A 10 -18.23 4.02 0.16
C ALA A 10 -16.81 3.42 0.18
N LYS A 11 -16.64 2.23 0.75
CA LYS A 11 -15.34 1.52 0.77
C LYS A 11 -14.88 1.14 -0.64
N GLU A 12 -15.78 0.63 -1.48
CA GLU A 12 -15.47 0.28 -2.87
C GLU A 12 -15.04 1.50 -3.69
N TYR A 13 -15.79 2.61 -3.56
CA TYR A 13 -15.42 3.87 -4.20
C TYR A 13 -14.04 4.36 -3.77
N LEU A 14 -13.76 4.38 -2.45
CA LEU A 14 -12.48 4.81 -1.91
C LEU A 14 -11.33 3.88 -2.34
N ALA A 15 -11.55 2.57 -2.36
CA ALA A 15 -10.55 1.61 -2.82
C ALA A 15 -10.13 1.88 -4.28
N GLY A 16 -11.07 2.28 -5.15
CA GLY A 16 -10.78 2.67 -6.53
C GLY A 16 -9.96 3.96 -6.67
N GLN A 17 -9.87 4.79 -5.62
CA GLN A 17 -9.04 6.00 -5.61
C GLN A 17 -7.59 5.74 -5.19
N ILE A 18 -7.26 4.50 -4.79
CA ILE A 18 -5.91 4.11 -4.37
C ILE A 18 -5.21 3.45 -5.55
N GLN A 19 -4.13 4.07 -6.02
CA GLN A 19 -3.22 3.44 -6.97
C GLN A 19 -2.19 2.63 -6.21
N LEU A 20 -2.16 1.31 -6.45
CA LEU A 20 -1.18 0.38 -5.90
C LEU A 20 -0.18 -0.02 -6.98
N MET A 21 1.10 -0.07 -6.64
CA MET A 21 2.17 -0.57 -7.49
C MET A 21 2.94 -1.63 -6.72
N LEU A 22 2.99 -2.85 -7.25
CA LEU A 22 3.78 -3.95 -6.71
C LEU A 22 5.25 -3.77 -7.09
N HIS A 23 6.13 -3.98 -6.12
CA HIS A 23 7.58 -4.05 -6.33
C HIS A 23 8.02 -5.50 -6.29
N GLU A 24 8.53 -6.00 -7.41
CA GLU A 24 9.10 -7.36 -7.51
C GLU A 24 10.55 -7.42 -6.99
N GLU A 25 11.21 -6.26 -6.95
CA GLU A 25 12.54 -6.05 -6.40
C GLU A 25 12.55 -4.86 -5.43
N MET A 26 13.63 -4.69 -4.67
CA MET A 26 13.70 -3.60 -3.69
C MET A 26 13.93 -2.29 -4.45
N PRO A 27 13.11 -1.25 -4.25
CA PRO A 27 13.36 0.03 -4.89
C PRO A 27 14.76 0.56 -4.53
N SER A 28 15.48 1.07 -5.52
CA SER A 28 16.83 1.60 -5.33
C SER A 28 16.86 2.68 -4.25
N GLY A 29 17.82 2.60 -3.34
CA GLY A 29 17.98 3.56 -2.23
C GLY A 29 17.06 3.35 -1.04
N VAL A 30 16.08 2.43 -1.13
CA VAL A 30 15.17 2.14 -0.02
C VAL A 30 15.73 1.00 0.83
N ASN A 31 15.79 1.21 2.15
CA ASN A 31 16.04 0.14 3.12
C ASN A 31 14.88 0.06 4.13
N ILE A 32 14.10 -1.02 4.08
CA ILE A 32 13.01 -1.28 5.02
C ILE A 32 13.51 -2.28 6.06
N TYR A 33 13.53 -1.85 7.33
CA TYR A 33 13.96 -2.69 8.44
C TYR A 33 13.07 -3.94 8.60
N ASN A 34 13.69 -5.11 8.81
CA ASN A 34 13.03 -6.41 8.96
C ASN A 34 12.09 -6.82 7.81
N PHE A 35 12.31 -6.30 6.61
CA PHE A 35 11.56 -6.68 5.40
C PHE A 35 12.36 -7.64 4.52
N ASN A 36 11.65 -8.59 3.90
CA ASN A 36 12.21 -9.54 2.96
C ASN A 36 11.23 -9.79 1.80
N LEU A 37 11.66 -9.55 0.55
CA LEU A 37 10.86 -9.78 -0.66
C LEU A 37 10.46 -11.24 -0.89
N ALA A 38 11.24 -12.19 -0.36
CA ALA A 38 10.91 -13.61 -0.45
C ALA A 38 9.69 -13.98 0.39
N ASP A 39 9.48 -13.28 1.52
CA ASP A 39 8.43 -13.59 2.49
C ASP A 39 7.25 -12.62 2.41
N GLU A 40 7.42 -11.49 1.73
CA GLU A 40 6.47 -10.38 1.71
C GLU A 40 6.28 -9.81 0.30
N TYR A 41 5.06 -9.39 -0.01
CA TYR A 41 4.76 -8.49 -1.10
C TYR A 41 4.99 -7.05 -0.65
N LEU A 42 5.64 -6.24 -1.46
CA LEU A 42 5.82 -4.82 -1.22
C LEU A 42 5.00 -4.01 -2.21
N PHE A 43 4.11 -3.17 -1.72
CA PHE A 43 3.35 -2.25 -2.56
C PHE A 43 3.71 -0.83 -2.21
N SER A 44 3.99 0.01 -3.20
CA SER A 44 3.84 1.45 -3.02
C SER A 44 2.41 1.88 -3.37
N TYR A 45 1.93 2.93 -2.72
CA TYR A 45 0.60 3.44 -2.98
C TYR A 45 0.50 4.96 -2.96
N LYS A 46 -0.43 5.47 -3.76
CA LYS A 46 -0.77 6.89 -3.87
C LYS A 46 -2.28 7.07 -3.88
N PHE A 47 -2.77 8.14 -3.28
CA PHE A 47 -4.16 8.54 -3.38
C PHE A 47 -4.33 9.44 -4.62
N ALA A 48 -5.42 9.26 -5.37
CA ALA A 48 -5.72 10.03 -6.58
C ALA A 48 -6.08 11.53 -6.33
N THR A 49 -5.64 12.11 -5.21
CA THR A 49 -5.80 13.53 -4.87
C THR A 49 -4.57 14.33 -5.30
N PRO A 50 -4.67 15.66 -5.51
CA PRO A 50 -3.55 16.46 -5.99
C PRO A 50 -2.35 16.32 -5.06
N THR A 51 -1.25 15.87 -5.64
CA THR A 51 0.06 15.59 -5.07
C THR A 51 0.48 16.57 -3.98
N MET A 52 0.54 16.10 -2.73
CA MET A 52 1.56 16.61 -1.81
C MET A 52 2.89 15.98 -2.23
N MET A 53 3.83 16.83 -2.64
CA MET A 53 5.16 16.43 -3.12
C MET A 53 5.89 15.56 -2.07
N GLY A 54 6.53 14.48 -2.50
CA GLY A 54 7.77 14.03 -1.85
C GLY A 54 8.03 12.54 -1.69
N GLY A 55 7.06 11.63 -1.87
CA GLY A 55 7.37 10.20 -1.77
C GLY A 55 6.16 9.29 -1.84
N SER A 56 6.40 8.01 -2.09
CA SER A 56 5.35 7.01 -2.19
C SER A 56 5.21 6.32 -0.83
N ASN A 57 4.00 6.26 -0.27
CA ASN A 57 3.80 5.39 0.89
C ASN A 57 4.02 3.94 0.47
N TYR A 58 4.41 3.07 1.41
CA TYR A 58 4.43 1.63 1.18
C TYR A 58 3.63 0.86 2.22
N ILE A 59 3.22 -0.33 1.82
CA ILE A 59 2.68 -1.37 2.68
C ILE A 59 3.31 -2.70 2.28
N SER A 60 3.67 -3.52 3.26
CA SER A 60 4.13 -4.89 3.03
C SER A 60 3.13 -5.89 3.58
N VAL A 61 2.95 -6.99 2.85
CA VAL A 61 1.97 -8.04 3.16
C VAL A 61 2.68 -9.38 3.13
N SER A 62 2.55 -10.16 4.20
CA SER A 62 3.06 -11.53 4.27
C SER A 62 2.50 -12.37 3.12
N ARG A 63 3.39 -13.03 2.37
CA ARG A 63 3.00 -14.02 1.35
C ARG A 63 2.36 -15.26 1.97
N ILE A 64 2.75 -15.62 3.20
CA ILE A 64 2.27 -16.83 3.89
C ILE A 64 0.92 -16.59 4.56
N THR A 65 0.78 -15.48 5.28
CA THR A 65 -0.40 -15.24 6.14
C THR A 65 -1.41 -14.26 5.56
N GLY A 66 -1.04 -13.52 4.50
CA GLY A 66 -1.84 -12.43 3.96
C GLY A 66 -1.98 -11.22 4.89
N LYS A 67 -1.30 -11.21 6.05
CA LYS A 67 -1.35 -10.12 7.02
C LYS A 67 -0.41 -9.00 6.62
N VAL A 68 -0.85 -7.76 6.84
CA VAL A 68 0.00 -6.58 6.76
C VAL A 68 1.10 -6.67 7.82
N ARG A 69 2.36 -6.49 7.40
CA ARG A 69 3.54 -6.55 8.30
C ARG A 69 4.22 -5.20 8.47
N GLY A 70 4.30 -4.42 7.40
CA GLY A 70 4.93 -3.10 7.40
C GLY A 70 4.06 -2.06 6.72
N ARG A 71 4.18 -0.81 7.18
CA ARG A 71 3.64 0.37 6.49
C ARG A 71 4.52 1.57 6.81
N GLY A 72 4.71 2.45 5.84
CA GLY A 72 5.53 3.65 6.05
C GLY A 72 5.64 4.49 4.79
N PHE A 73 6.70 5.30 4.75
CA PHE A 73 7.00 6.19 3.64
C PHE A 73 8.28 5.72 2.95
N LEU A 74 8.25 5.58 1.64
CA LEU A 74 9.45 5.48 0.81
C LEU A 74 9.92 6.92 0.55
N GLY A 75 10.66 7.46 1.51
CA GLY A 75 11.47 8.67 1.32
C GLY A 75 12.89 8.29 0.92
N GLU A 76 13.64 9.25 0.38
CA GLU A 76 15.10 9.11 0.17
C GLU A 76 15.84 8.72 1.46
#